data_AF-A0A836RG42-F1
#
_entry.id   AF-A0A836RG42-F1
#
_cell.length_a   1.000
_cell.length_b   1.000
_cell.length_c   1.000
_cell.angle_alpha   90.00
_cell.angle_beta   90.00
_cell.angle_gamma   90.00
#
_symmetry.space_group_name_H-M   'P 1'
#
loop_
_entity.id
_entity.type
_entity.pdbx_description
1 polymer ?
#
loop_
_entity_poly.entity_id
_entity_poly.type
_entity_poly.pdbx_seq_one_letter_code
_entity_poly.pdbx_strand_id
1 'polypeptide(L)'
;MTRIFRRTLFLACGLAIASPARLVARAEPSASDSRGRATAVALNYCRAAFHRIRKYQSKRVLLEEQQKILDNLDLNGIDDEDVIRLYSAVLDEIGDIQIAERERKFFKDQFRRTMSRRLTVNAFVMAGQVATGQFASAVRTGVNSWWDYRDLGLRRDLDVWKVDRQRIQALVDKSSAFLDTFWKLAKKRSIPDRWLVRGDDLDRLEEAVCESDPAVRLRILKRMERFMECYPPYWYHVARTQQALGQLLAASDTYERLVDLGAGHFRKDDMLASALANRAIIQEYLEEPDAAKTAREALQFSTGVWEANLMCAYVLLRHGLRDEAEDAILRNLDVGLEEDRSLVALLSLY
;
A
#
# COMPACT_ATOMS: atom_id res chain seq x y z
N MET A 1 -57.43 62.80 22.17
CA MET A 1 -56.74 62.04 23.25
C MET A 1 -56.07 60.86 22.55
N THR A 2 -54.75 60.62 22.50
CA THR A 2 -53.64 60.96 23.39
C THR A 2 -52.31 60.81 22.61
N ARG A 3 -51.41 61.75 22.90
CA ARG A 3 -49.98 61.97 22.61
C ARG A 3 -49.07 60.83 22.06
N ILE A 4 -48.28 61.10 20.99
CA ILE A 4 -46.84 61.52 20.93
C ILE A 4 -45.83 60.35 21.13
N PHE A 5 -44.99 60.01 20.12
CA PHE A 5 -43.53 60.27 20.10
C PHE A 5 -42.83 59.78 18.80
N ARG A 6 -41.92 60.62 18.29
CA ARG A 6 -40.97 60.42 17.17
C ARG A 6 -39.95 59.31 17.48
N ARG A 7 -39.37 58.67 16.43
CA ARG A 7 -37.92 58.67 16.11
C ARG A 7 -37.51 57.74 14.95
N THR A 8 -36.90 58.34 13.93
CA THR A 8 -35.71 57.90 13.15
C THR A 8 -35.52 56.41 12.84
N LEU A 9 -35.74 56.07 11.57
CA LEU A 9 -35.30 54.83 10.92
C LEU A 9 -33.82 54.99 10.50
N PHE A 10 -32.90 54.31 11.18
CA PHE A 10 -31.51 54.15 10.72
C PHE A 10 -31.48 53.04 9.68
N LEU A 11 -31.22 53.41 8.42
CA LEU A 11 -30.95 52.47 7.33
C LEU A 11 -29.48 52.02 7.45
N ALA A 12 -29.24 50.85 8.04
CA ALA A 12 -27.91 50.23 8.03
C ALA A 12 -27.74 49.43 6.74
N CYS A 13 -27.03 50.01 5.77
CA CYS A 13 -26.48 49.29 4.61
C CYS A 13 -25.43 48.27 5.09
N GLY A 14 -25.81 47.01 5.22
CA GLY A 14 -24.87 45.91 5.30
C GLY A 14 -24.35 45.56 3.92
N LEU A 15 -23.18 46.06 3.54
CA LEU A 15 -22.41 45.51 2.41
C LEU A 15 -22.01 44.07 2.75
N ALA A 16 -22.69 43.10 2.15
CA ALA A 16 -22.20 41.73 2.08
C ALA A 16 -21.03 41.70 1.09
N ILE A 17 -19.81 41.70 1.61
CA ILE A 17 -18.60 41.38 0.82
C ILE A 17 -18.66 39.88 0.55
N ALA A 18 -19.18 39.51 -0.61
CA ALA A 18 -19.08 38.16 -1.15
C ALA A 18 -17.62 37.93 -1.60
N SER A 19 -16.84 37.26 -0.77
CA SER A 19 -15.54 36.71 -1.19
C SER A 19 -15.77 35.69 -2.31
N PRO A 20 -15.12 35.82 -3.48
CA PRO A 20 -15.22 34.79 -4.50
C PRO A 20 -14.42 33.58 -4.04
N ALA A 21 -15.11 32.50 -3.72
CA ALA A 21 -14.51 31.18 -3.62
C ALA A 21 -13.84 30.86 -4.97
N ARG A 22 -12.50 30.89 -5.01
CA ARG A 22 -11.73 30.36 -6.13
C ARG A 22 -12.02 28.86 -6.21
N LEU A 23 -12.92 28.47 -7.12
CA LEU A 23 -12.98 27.12 -7.65
C LEU A 23 -11.65 26.89 -8.38
N VAL A 24 -10.69 26.26 -7.71
CA VAL A 24 -9.51 25.72 -8.38
C VAL A 24 -9.99 24.49 -9.14
N ALA A 25 -10.35 24.68 -10.41
CA ALA A 25 -10.57 23.58 -11.33
C ALA A 25 -9.27 22.78 -11.40
N ARG A 26 -9.28 21.56 -10.85
CA ARG A 26 -8.16 20.62 -10.93
C ARG A 26 -8.06 20.19 -12.39
N ALA A 27 -7.10 20.76 -13.12
CA ALA A 27 -6.86 20.38 -14.51
C ALA A 27 -6.57 18.87 -14.57
N GLU A 28 -7.31 18.14 -15.40
CA GLU A 28 -7.04 16.72 -15.62
C GLU A 28 -5.61 16.55 -16.17
N PRO A 29 -4.83 15.58 -15.65
CA PRO A 29 -3.47 15.36 -16.11
C PRO A 29 -3.49 14.97 -17.60
N SER A 30 -2.67 15.66 -18.41
CA SER A 30 -2.50 15.30 -19.82
C SER A 30 -2.09 13.83 -19.99
N ALA A 31 -2.46 13.19 -21.11
CA ALA A 31 -2.11 11.79 -21.37
C ALA A 31 -0.59 11.50 -21.29
N SER A 32 0.25 12.50 -21.60
CA SER A 32 1.70 12.42 -21.42
C SER A 32 2.13 12.45 -19.95
N ASP A 33 1.46 13.22 -19.10
CA ASP A 33 1.71 13.28 -17.65
C ASP A 33 1.38 11.93 -17.00
N SER A 34 0.24 11.34 -17.39
CA SER A 34 -0.18 10.01 -16.92
C SER A 34 0.82 8.90 -17.28
N ARG A 35 1.29 8.84 -18.54
CA ARG A 35 2.33 7.87 -18.94
C ARG A 35 3.66 8.10 -18.22
N GLY A 36 4.05 9.37 -18.02
CA GLY A 36 5.25 9.73 -17.28
C GLY A 36 5.21 9.25 -15.82
N ARG A 37 4.07 9.44 -15.14
CA ARG A 37 3.85 8.95 -13.78
C ARG A 37 3.86 7.43 -13.69
N ALA A 38 3.14 6.74 -14.58
CA ALA A 38 3.15 5.28 -14.63
C ALA A 38 4.57 4.72 -14.81
N THR A 39 5.35 5.35 -15.69
CA THR A 39 6.77 5.03 -15.89
C THR A 39 7.57 5.24 -14.59
N ALA A 40 7.40 6.38 -13.93
CA ALA A 40 8.07 6.67 -12.66
C ALA A 40 7.70 5.69 -11.54
N VAL A 41 6.43 5.30 -11.43
CA VAL A 41 5.95 4.33 -10.42
C VAL A 41 6.64 2.98 -10.60
N ALA A 42 6.59 2.40 -11.80
CA ALA A 42 7.23 1.11 -12.09
C ALA A 42 8.73 1.13 -11.78
N LEU A 43 9.40 2.22 -12.12
CA LEU A 43 10.85 2.36 -11.93
C LEU A 43 11.22 2.59 -10.46
N ASN A 44 10.37 3.30 -9.70
CA ASN A 44 10.53 3.43 -8.26
C ASN A 44 10.39 2.08 -7.55
N TYR A 45 9.50 1.19 -8.00
CA TYR A 45 9.42 -0.18 -7.49
C TYR A 45 10.71 -0.96 -7.72
N CYS A 46 11.25 -0.95 -8.95
CA CYS A 46 12.54 -1.60 -9.25
C CYS A 46 13.66 -1.04 -8.37
N ARG A 47 13.74 0.29 -8.27
CA ARG A 47 14.77 0.96 -7.48
C ARG A 47 14.66 0.61 -6.00
N ALA A 48 13.46 0.59 -5.44
CA ALA A 48 13.23 0.20 -4.04
C ALA A 48 13.63 -1.27 -3.79
N ALA A 49 13.27 -2.17 -4.70
CA ALA A 49 13.64 -3.59 -4.60
C ALA A 49 15.17 -3.78 -4.63
N PHE A 50 15.86 -3.19 -5.61
CA PHE A 50 17.32 -3.29 -5.72
C PHE A 50 18.04 -2.63 -4.55
N HIS A 51 17.52 -1.50 -4.07
CA HIS A 51 18.03 -0.84 -2.88
C HIS A 51 17.98 -1.77 -1.67
N ARG A 52 16.83 -2.42 -1.43
CA ARG A 52 16.65 -3.33 -0.30
C ARG A 52 17.52 -4.58 -0.41
N ILE A 53 17.64 -5.18 -1.61
CA ILE A 53 18.52 -6.34 -1.84
C ILE A 53 19.99 -5.98 -1.56
N ARG A 54 20.44 -4.81 -2.04
CA ARG A 54 21.81 -4.33 -1.81
C ARG A 54 22.10 -4.07 -0.34
N LYS A 55 21.15 -3.46 0.37
CA LYS A 55 21.24 -3.14 1.81
C LYS A 55 21.21 -4.40 2.67
N TYR A 56 20.33 -5.35 2.34
CA TYR A 56 20.09 -6.57 3.10
C TYR A 56 20.40 -7.80 2.23
N GLN A 57 21.68 -8.18 2.18
CA GLN A 57 22.26 -9.21 1.31
C GLN A 57 21.95 -10.65 1.74
N SER A 58 20.71 -10.93 2.13
CA SER A 58 20.24 -12.27 2.50
C SER A 58 19.45 -12.93 1.37
N LYS A 59 19.52 -14.25 1.29
CA LYS A 59 18.69 -15.04 0.37
C LYS A 59 17.19 -14.80 0.58
N ARG A 60 16.79 -14.48 1.82
CA ARG A 60 15.40 -14.23 2.16
C ARG A 60 14.88 -12.94 1.54
N VAL A 61 15.60 -11.82 1.73
CA VAL A 61 15.22 -10.53 1.14
C VAL A 61 15.22 -10.62 -0.38
N LEU A 62 16.21 -11.30 -0.96
CA LEU A 62 16.26 -11.57 -2.39
C LEU A 62 14.97 -12.27 -2.88
N LEU A 63 14.57 -13.35 -2.21
CA LEU A 63 13.37 -14.12 -2.56
C LEU A 63 12.08 -13.30 -2.36
N GLU A 64 12.00 -12.51 -1.29
CA GLU A 64 10.86 -11.64 -1.01
C GLU A 64 10.70 -10.58 -2.12
N GLU A 65 11.75 -9.81 -2.43
CA GLU A 65 11.69 -8.76 -3.44
C GLU A 65 11.44 -9.32 -4.85
N GLN A 66 12.02 -10.47 -5.17
CA GLN A 66 11.73 -11.18 -6.42
C GLN A 66 10.25 -11.54 -6.51
N GLN A 67 9.72 -12.30 -5.55
CA GLN A 67 8.37 -12.85 -5.64
C GLN A 67 7.27 -11.82 -5.41
N LYS A 68 7.51 -10.78 -4.62
CA LYS A 68 6.50 -9.78 -4.25
C LYS A 68 6.51 -8.58 -5.17
N ILE A 69 7.67 -8.19 -5.70
CA ILE A 69 7.78 -7.03 -6.59
C ILE A 69 8.14 -7.48 -7.99
N LEU A 70 9.35 -8.02 -8.19
CA LEU A 70 9.94 -8.10 -9.52
C LEU A 70 9.21 -9.09 -10.46
N ASP A 71 8.75 -10.23 -9.96
CA ASP A 71 8.04 -11.21 -10.78
C ASP A 71 6.62 -10.76 -11.16
N ASN A 72 6.03 -9.84 -10.40
CA ASN A 72 4.66 -9.38 -10.60
C ASN A 72 4.56 -8.02 -11.30
N LEU A 73 5.65 -7.26 -11.39
CA LEU A 73 5.68 -5.92 -11.94
C LEU A 73 5.36 -5.94 -13.44
N ASP A 74 4.36 -5.17 -13.85
CA ASP A 74 4.00 -4.98 -15.25
C ASP A 74 4.85 -3.85 -15.86
N LEU A 75 5.73 -4.23 -16.78
CA LEU A 75 6.60 -3.32 -17.53
C LEU A 75 6.09 -3.02 -18.94
N ASN A 76 4.91 -3.50 -19.34
CA ASN A 76 4.34 -3.25 -20.67
C ASN A 76 4.16 -1.74 -20.95
N GLY A 77 3.99 -0.93 -19.90
CA GLY A 77 3.93 0.53 -20.02
C GLY A 77 5.28 1.21 -20.29
N ILE A 78 6.40 0.49 -20.16
CA ILE A 78 7.75 0.98 -20.43
C ILE A 78 8.17 0.58 -21.85
N ASP A 79 7.80 1.42 -22.81
CA ASP A 79 8.29 1.33 -24.19
C ASP A 79 9.78 1.72 -24.30
N ASP A 80 10.67 0.88 -23.78
CA ASP A 80 12.14 0.96 -23.91
C ASP A 80 12.77 -0.44 -23.80
N GLU A 81 13.26 -0.98 -24.93
CA GLU A 81 13.83 -2.32 -25.04
C GLU A 81 15.09 -2.52 -24.17
N ASP A 82 15.90 -1.48 -24.01
CA ASP A 82 17.12 -1.56 -23.19
C ASP A 82 16.77 -1.71 -21.70
N VAL A 83 15.71 -1.04 -21.23
CA VAL A 83 15.21 -1.18 -19.86
C VAL A 83 14.69 -2.59 -19.61
N ILE A 84 13.89 -3.14 -20.53
CA ILE A 84 13.35 -4.50 -20.41
C ILE A 84 14.49 -5.52 -20.41
N ARG A 85 15.47 -5.39 -21.31
CA ARG A 85 16.62 -6.29 -21.39
C ARG A 85 17.46 -6.27 -20.11
N LEU A 86 17.75 -5.08 -19.57
CA LEU A 86 18.52 -4.96 -18.33
C LEU A 86 17.74 -5.47 -17.12
N TYR A 87 16.42 -5.26 -17.11
CA TYR A 87 15.54 -5.82 -16.08
C TYR A 87 15.58 -7.35 -16.07
N SER A 88 15.39 -7.97 -17.24
CA SER A 88 15.50 -9.43 -17.39
C SER A 88 16.87 -9.93 -16.96
N ALA A 89 17.95 -9.25 -17.35
CA ALA A 89 19.31 -9.64 -16.94
C ALA A 89 19.53 -9.60 -15.42
N VAL A 90 18.86 -8.68 -14.71
CA VAL A 90 18.84 -8.63 -13.25
C VAL A 90 18.02 -9.78 -12.68
N LEU A 91 16.82 -10.03 -13.20
CA LEU A 91 15.99 -11.16 -12.78
C LEU A 91 16.69 -12.51 -12.98
N ASP A 92 17.40 -12.69 -14.08
CA ASP A 92 18.18 -13.89 -14.38
C ASP A 92 19.31 -14.07 -13.35
N GLU A 93 20.01 -13.01 -12.97
CA GLU A 93 21.03 -13.10 -11.90
C GLU A 93 20.40 -13.49 -10.56
N ILE A 94 19.21 -12.98 -10.27
CA ILE A 94 18.47 -13.36 -9.06
C ILE A 94 18.08 -14.86 -9.13
N GLY A 95 17.63 -15.32 -10.29
CA GLY A 95 17.26 -16.72 -10.54
C GLY A 95 18.45 -17.69 -10.45
N ASP A 96 19.63 -17.26 -10.88
CA ASP A 96 20.88 -18.03 -10.82
C ASP A 96 21.40 -18.22 -9.39
N ILE A 97 20.98 -17.37 -8.45
CA ILE A 97 21.32 -17.55 -7.04
C ILE A 97 20.58 -18.78 -6.52
N GLN A 98 21.31 -19.89 -6.40
CA GLN A 98 20.77 -21.16 -5.93
C GLN A 98 20.24 -21.04 -4.49
N ILE A 99 18.92 -21.15 -4.38
CA ILE A 99 18.19 -21.31 -3.12
C ILE A 99 17.63 -22.73 -3.13
N ALA A 100 18.13 -23.59 -2.24
CA ALA A 100 17.64 -24.96 -2.16
C ALA A 100 16.14 -25.00 -1.83
N GLU A 101 15.38 -25.97 -2.33
CA GLU A 101 13.93 -26.04 -2.11
C GLU A 101 13.58 -26.07 -0.61
N ARG A 102 14.42 -26.72 0.19
CA ARG A 102 14.31 -26.72 1.66
C ARG A 102 14.49 -25.32 2.26
N GLU A 103 15.44 -24.53 1.76
CA GLU A 103 15.65 -23.13 2.18
C GLU A 103 14.46 -22.28 1.77
N ARG A 104 13.97 -22.45 0.54
CA ARG A 104 12.79 -21.75 0.01
C ARG A 104 11.55 -22.01 0.87
N LYS A 105 11.28 -23.28 1.18
CA LYS A 105 10.17 -23.66 2.08
C LYS A 105 10.37 -23.08 3.47
N PHE A 106 11.58 -23.15 4.03
CA PHE A 106 11.90 -22.56 5.32
C PHE A 106 11.62 -21.05 5.36
N PHE A 107 12.04 -20.29 4.34
CA PHE A 107 11.78 -18.85 4.28
C PHE A 107 10.30 -18.53 4.16
N LYS A 108 9.55 -19.29 3.36
CA LYS A 108 8.09 -19.16 3.26
C LYS A 108 7.40 -19.45 4.60
N ASP A 109 7.79 -20.54 5.27
CA ASP A 109 7.24 -20.92 6.56
C ASP A 109 7.60 -19.93 7.67
N GLN A 110 8.85 -19.44 7.69
CA GLN A 110 9.30 -18.41 8.63
C GLN A 110 8.55 -17.10 8.39
N PHE A 111 8.42 -16.67 7.14
CA PHE A 111 7.65 -15.49 6.77
C PHE A 111 6.20 -15.61 7.24
N ARG A 112 5.52 -16.73 6.93
CA ARG A 112 4.18 -17.03 7.42
C ARG A 112 4.12 -16.96 8.95
N ARG A 113 5.05 -17.60 9.67
CA ARG A 113 5.09 -17.56 11.15
C ARG A 113 5.35 -16.16 11.71
N THR A 114 6.22 -15.36 11.09
CA THR A 114 6.48 -13.97 11.51
C THR A 114 5.23 -13.11 11.32
N MET A 115 4.53 -13.32 10.20
CA MET A 115 3.19 -12.76 9.98
C MET A 115 2.26 -13.20 11.12
N SER A 116 2.00 -14.51 11.27
CA SER A 116 1.01 -15.06 12.22
C SER A 116 1.28 -14.69 13.68
N ARG A 117 2.54 -14.60 14.13
CA ARG A 117 2.90 -14.24 15.51
C ARG A 117 2.69 -12.76 15.84
N ARG A 118 2.87 -11.87 14.86
CA ARG A 118 2.56 -10.44 15.03
C ARG A 118 1.06 -10.17 14.90
N LEU A 119 0.31 -11.13 14.39
CA LEU A 119 -1.14 -11.11 14.20
C LEU A 119 -1.96 -11.55 15.42
N THR A 120 -1.37 -12.25 16.40
CA THR A 120 -2.07 -12.70 17.62
C THR A 120 -2.70 -11.54 18.41
N VAL A 121 -2.24 -10.30 18.18
CA VAL A 121 -2.78 -9.09 18.84
C VAL A 121 -4.01 -8.52 18.11
N ASN A 122 -4.20 -8.77 16.80
CA ASN A 122 -5.22 -8.08 15.98
C ASN A 122 -6.30 -9.00 15.37
N ALA A 123 -6.04 -10.30 15.15
CA ALA A 123 -7.03 -11.19 14.53
C ALA A 123 -8.09 -11.70 15.53
N PHE A 124 -7.72 -11.88 16.81
CA PHE A 124 -8.68 -12.20 17.88
C PHE A 124 -9.72 -11.09 18.08
N VAL A 125 -9.33 -9.86 17.72
CA VAL A 125 -10.18 -8.67 17.73
C VAL A 125 -11.22 -8.73 16.61
N MET A 126 -10.93 -9.25 15.41
CA MET A 126 -11.95 -9.34 14.33
C MET A 126 -13.07 -10.34 14.64
N ALA A 127 -12.74 -11.61 14.92
CA ALA A 127 -13.77 -12.62 15.19
C ALA A 127 -14.53 -12.39 16.52
N GLY A 128 -13.85 -11.85 17.54
CA GLY A 128 -14.46 -11.56 18.85
C GLY A 128 -15.22 -10.23 18.92
N GLN A 129 -14.80 -9.19 18.17
CA GLN A 129 -15.48 -7.89 18.18
C GLN A 129 -16.70 -7.83 17.28
N VAL A 130 -16.79 -8.69 16.26
CA VAL A 130 -18.00 -8.90 15.44
C VAL A 130 -19.20 -9.31 16.31
N ALA A 131 -18.97 -10.04 17.40
CA ALA A 131 -20.01 -10.42 18.35
C ALA A 131 -20.28 -9.39 19.49
N THR A 132 -19.35 -8.45 19.74
CA THR A 132 -19.36 -7.63 20.99
C THR A 132 -19.44 -6.12 20.77
N GLY A 133 -19.52 -5.62 19.53
CA GLY A 133 -19.76 -4.19 19.24
C GLY A 133 -18.54 -3.27 19.39
N GLN A 134 -17.32 -3.81 19.46
CA GLN A 134 -16.08 -3.02 19.58
C GLN A 134 -15.45 -2.61 18.23
N PHE A 135 -16.27 -2.58 17.17
CA PHE A 135 -15.90 -2.38 15.76
C PHE A 135 -14.96 -1.17 15.48
N ALA A 136 -15.09 -0.08 16.25
CA ALA A 136 -14.25 1.12 16.09
C ALA A 136 -12.74 0.87 16.30
N SER A 137 -12.37 -0.11 17.14
CA SER A 137 -10.97 -0.46 17.34
C SER A 137 -10.41 -1.21 16.13
N ALA A 138 -11.18 -2.17 15.58
CA ALA A 138 -10.79 -2.94 14.40
C ALA A 138 -10.59 -2.04 13.18
N VAL A 139 -11.45 -1.02 13.00
CA VAL A 139 -11.34 -0.02 11.93
C VAL A 139 -10.05 0.78 12.02
N ARG A 140 -9.57 1.13 13.22
CA ARG A 140 -8.28 1.85 13.39
C ARG A 140 -7.06 0.98 13.12
N THR A 141 -7.13 -0.30 13.43
CA THR A 141 -6.05 -1.25 13.21
C THR A 141 -5.88 -1.60 11.73
N GLY A 142 -7.00 -1.85 11.05
CA GLY A 142 -7.02 -2.20 9.63
C GLY A 142 -6.40 -3.56 9.29
N VAL A 143 -6.37 -3.85 7.98
CA VAL A 143 -5.71 -4.97 7.31
C VAL A 143 -4.25 -4.64 7.03
N ASN A 144 -3.35 -5.59 7.31
CA ASN A 144 -1.96 -5.45 6.93
C ASN A 144 -1.70 -5.93 5.50
N SER A 145 -0.62 -5.41 4.91
CA SER A 145 -0.02 -5.92 3.68
C SER A 145 1.39 -6.41 3.97
N TRP A 146 1.99 -7.16 3.03
CA TRP A 146 3.41 -7.53 3.10
C TRP A 146 4.32 -6.32 3.38
N TRP A 147 3.98 -5.16 2.83
CA TRP A 147 4.71 -3.90 3.00
C TRP A 147 4.87 -3.45 4.45
N ASP A 148 3.90 -3.74 5.33
CA ASP A 148 4.06 -3.42 6.77
C ASP A 148 5.18 -4.28 7.39
N TYR A 149 5.24 -5.56 7.06
CA TYR A 149 6.20 -6.50 7.66
C TYR A 149 7.58 -6.39 7.05
N ARG A 150 7.64 -6.01 5.77
CA ARG A 150 8.86 -5.82 5.01
C ARG A 150 9.84 -4.89 5.71
N ASP A 151 9.31 -3.83 6.33
CA ASP A 151 10.10 -2.77 6.95
C ASP A 151 10.20 -2.95 8.48
N LEU A 152 9.23 -3.62 9.12
CA LEU A 152 9.17 -3.82 10.58
C LEU A 152 10.06 -4.95 11.12
N GLY A 153 10.86 -5.62 10.30
CA GLY A 153 11.70 -6.69 10.80
C GLY A 153 12.83 -7.01 9.84
N LEU A 154 14.07 -6.81 10.31
CA LEU A 154 15.20 -7.70 10.06
C LEU A 154 16.51 -7.22 10.73
N ARG A 155 16.52 -7.03 12.05
CA ARG A 155 17.78 -6.84 12.81
C ARG A 155 18.22 -8.05 13.64
N ARG A 156 17.45 -9.14 13.71
CA ARG A 156 17.80 -10.31 14.54
C ARG A 156 18.12 -11.61 13.81
N ASP A 157 17.60 -11.83 12.58
CA ASP A 157 17.70 -13.14 11.93
C ASP A 157 18.30 -13.12 10.50
N LEU A 158 18.85 -11.99 10.03
CA LEU A 158 19.41 -11.87 8.66
C LEU A 158 20.74 -12.59 8.44
N ASP A 159 21.46 -12.95 9.50
CA ASP A 159 22.85 -13.37 9.38
C ASP A 159 23.05 -14.84 8.99
N VAL A 160 22.00 -15.66 9.00
CA VAL A 160 22.16 -17.11 8.85
C VAL A 160 22.37 -17.52 7.38
N TRP A 161 21.85 -16.76 6.41
CA TRP A 161 21.87 -17.13 4.98
C TRP A 161 22.21 -15.94 4.08
N LYS A 162 23.47 -15.51 4.13
CA LYS A 162 24.00 -14.48 3.22
C LYS A 162 24.18 -15.05 1.83
N VAL A 163 23.94 -14.21 0.83
CA VAL A 163 24.25 -14.52 -0.56
C VAL A 163 25.77 -14.46 -0.73
N ASP A 164 26.31 -15.27 -1.65
CA ASP A 164 27.72 -15.21 -2.01
C ASP A 164 28.12 -13.80 -2.49
N ARG A 165 29.31 -13.34 -2.07
CA ARG A 165 29.78 -11.98 -2.32
C ARG A 165 29.95 -11.68 -3.80
N GLN A 166 30.41 -12.65 -4.60
CA GLN A 166 30.58 -12.46 -6.04
C GLN A 166 29.23 -12.29 -6.73
N ARG A 167 28.21 -13.07 -6.32
CA ARG A 167 26.84 -12.97 -6.83
C ARG A 167 26.17 -11.64 -6.47
N ILE A 168 26.35 -11.18 -5.24
CA ILE A 168 25.88 -9.83 -4.85
C ILE A 168 26.57 -8.75 -5.68
N GLN A 169 27.87 -8.85 -5.92
CA GLN A 169 28.57 -7.86 -6.74
C GLN A 169 28.02 -7.84 -8.17
N ALA A 170 27.83 -9.01 -8.79
CA ALA A 170 27.23 -9.12 -10.13
C ALA A 170 25.83 -8.50 -10.17
N LEU A 171 25.02 -8.73 -9.14
CA LEU A 171 23.68 -8.13 -9.02
C LEU A 171 23.73 -6.61 -8.85
N VAL A 172 24.67 -6.10 -8.05
CA VAL A 172 24.88 -4.66 -7.84
C VAL A 172 25.34 -3.98 -9.13
N ASP A 173 26.23 -4.62 -9.89
CA ASP A 173 26.74 -4.08 -11.16
C ASP A 173 25.61 -4.02 -12.20
N LYS A 174 24.83 -5.10 -12.35
CA LYS A 174 23.67 -5.14 -13.26
C LYS A 174 22.58 -4.15 -12.87
N SER A 175 22.25 -4.05 -11.58
CA SER A 175 21.26 -3.08 -11.09
C SER A 175 21.73 -1.63 -11.24
N SER A 176 23.03 -1.36 -11.14
CA SER A 176 23.59 -0.02 -11.41
C SER A 176 23.45 0.33 -12.89
N ALA A 177 23.77 -0.60 -13.80
CA ALA A 177 23.58 -0.40 -15.24
C ALA A 177 22.10 -0.18 -15.62
N PHE A 178 21.18 -0.88 -14.95
CA PHE A 178 19.74 -0.64 -15.05
C PHE A 178 19.38 0.78 -14.63
N LEU A 179 19.88 1.26 -13.47
CA LEU A 179 19.61 2.60 -12.96
C LEU A 179 20.18 3.71 -13.86
N ASP A 180 21.32 3.49 -14.50
CA ASP A 180 21.90 4.43 -15.46
C ASP A 180 21.05 4.54 -16.73
N THR A 181 20.56 3.41 -17.24
CA THR A 181 19.66 3.35 -18.41
C THR A 181 18.31 3.99 -18.06
N PHE A 182 17.82 3.74 -16.86
CA PHE A 182 16.66 4.40 -16.29
C PHE A 182 16.81 5.92 -16.27
N TRP A 183 17.95 6.45 -15.82
CA TRP A 183 18.17 7.89 -15.78
C TRP A 183 18.13 8.52 -17.17
N LYS A 184 18.69 7.83 -18.18
CA LYS A 184 18.60 8.26 -19.59
C LYS A 184 17.15 8.26 -20.09
N LEU A 185 16.37 7.22 -19.76
CA LEU A 185 14.95 7.13 -20.11
C LEU A 185 14.13 8.24 -19.45
N ALA A 186 14.32 8.47 -18.16
CA ALA A 186 13.65 9.52 -17.40
C ALA A 186 13.91 10.90 -18.02
N LYS A 187 15.16 11.16 -18.42
CA LYS A 187 15.54 12.39 -19.14
C LYS A 187 14.86 12.48 -20.51
N LYS A 188 14.85 11.40 -21.29
CA LYS A 188 14.18 11.34 -22.61
C LYS A 188 12.68 11.63 -22.51
N ARG A 189 12.02 11.12 -21.45
CA ARG A 189 10.59 11.33 -21.18
C ARG A 189 10.28 12.59 -20.37
N SER A 190 11.28 13.41 -20.05
CA SER A 190 11.13 14.63 -19.24
C SER A 190 10.44 14.36 -17.88
N ILE A 191 10.72 13.20 -17.28
CA ILE A 191 10.20 12.83 -15.95
C ILE A 191 10.86 13.74 -14.89
N PRO A 192 10.09 14.48 -14.08
CA PRO A 192 10.63 15.31 -13.01
C PRO A 192 11.38 14.48 -11.96
N ASP A 193 12.51 15.00 -11.47
CA ASP A 193 13.32 14.34 -10.42
C ASP A 193 12.51 14.08 -9.14
N ARG A 194 11.56 14.96 -8.79
CA ARG A 194 10.66 14.80 -7.63
C ARG A 194 9.76 13.56 -7.68
N TRP A 195 9.59 12.96 -8.85
CA TRP A 195 8.84 11.71 -9.00
C TRP A 195 9.71 10.48 -8.79
N LEU A 196 11.03 10.63 -8.72
CA LEU A 196 11.98 9.52 -8.67
C LEU A 196 12.57 9.42 -7.27
N VAL A 197 12.33 8.31 -6.59
CA VAL A 197 12.85 8.11 -5.22
C VAL A 197 14.36 7.86 -5.26
N ARG A 198 15.09 8.33 -4.24
CA ARG A 198 16.52 8.04 -4.07
C ARG A 198 16.76 7.04 -2.93
N GLY A 199 18.00 6.54 -2.83
CA GLY A 199 18.37 5.59 -1.76
C GLY A 199 18.12 6.19 -0.38
N ASP A 200 18.64 7.41 -0.13
CA ASP A 200 18.43 8.14 1.12
C ASP A 200 16.95 8.41 1.44
N ASP A 201 16.11 8.59 0.42
CA ASP A 201 14.66 8.78 0.61
C ASP A 201 14.01 7.48 1.10
N LEU A 202 14.42 6.34 0.54
CA LEU A 202 13.97 5.01 0.95
C LEU A 202 14.46 4.65 2.37
N ASP A 203 15.70 4.98 2.70
CA ASP A 203 16.25 4.81 4.06
C ASP A 203 15.46 5.63 5.09
N ARG A 204 15.18 6.90 4.78
CA ARG A 204 14.35 7.75 5.64
C ARG A 204 12.92 7.23 5.79
N LEU A 205 12.37 6.61 4.74
CA LEU A 205 11.01 6.05 4.81
C LEU A 205 10.98 4.85 5.73
N GLU A 206 11.97 3.95 5.61
CA GLU A 206 12.13 2.80 6.50
C GLU A 206 12.26 3.24 7.97
N GLU A 207 13.05 4.27 8.24
CA GLU A 207 13.17 4.88 9.56
C GLU A 207 11.85 5.47 10.05
N ALA A 208 11.13 6.20 9.17
CA ALA A 208 9.85 6.81 9.50
C ALA A 208 8.80 5.75 9.86
N VAL A 209 8.69 4.65 9.10
CA VAL A 209 7.73 3.57 9.36
C VAL A 209 8.00 2.88 10.70
N CYS A 210 9.25 2.88 11.16
CA CYS A 210 9.64 2.33 12.47
C CYS A 210 9.34 3.26 13.66
N GLU A 211 8.98 4.53 13.44
CA GLU A 211 8.61 5.47 14.51
C GLU A 211 7.39 4.97 15.28
N SER A 212 7.47 4.76 16.59
CA SER A 212 6.41 4.12 17.37
C SER A 212 5.20 5.03 17.60
N ASP A 213 5.40 6.35 17.72
CA ASP A 213 4.30 7.30 17.88
C ASP A 213 3.68 7.65 16.51
N PRO A 214 2.42 7.25 16.23
CA PRO A 214 1.80 7.51 14.94
C PRO A 214 1.64 9.01 14.62
N ALA A 215 1.53 9.87 15.63
CA ALA A 215 1.46 11.32 15.42
C ALA A 215 2.81 11.89 14.98
N VAL A 216 3.91 11.40 15.58
CA VAL A 216 5.27 11.75 15.14
C VAL A 216 5.51 11.20 13.74
N ARG A 217 5.19 9.92 13.51
CA ARG A 217 5.30 9.24 12.22
C ARG A 217 4.63 10.02 11.10
N LEU A 218 3.37 10.45 11.29
CA LEU A 218 2.64 11.21 10.27
C LEU A 218 3.31 12.55 9.94
N ARG A 219 3.88 13.25 10.93
CA ARG A 219 4.62 14.50 10.68
C ARG A 219 5.89 14.27 9.88
N ILE A 220 6.61 13.17 10.14
CA ILE A 220 7.80 12.80 9.37
C ILE A 220 7.40 12.50 7.93
N LEU A 221 6.42 11.61 7.73
CA LEU A 221 5.93 11.22 6.41
C LEU A 221 5.52 12.44 5.57
N LYS A 222 4.72 13.36 6.13
CA LYS A 222 4.29 14.59 5.43
C LYS A 222 5.45 15.47 4.94
N ARG A 223 6.60 15.49 5.63
CA ARG A 223 7.78 16.27 5.20
C ARG A 223 8.51 15.63 4.03
N MET A 224 8.29 14.33 3.80
CA MET A 224 8.91 13.56 2.73
C MET A 224 8.08 13.58 1.43
N GLU A 225 6.82 13.99 1.48
CA GLU A 225 5.85 13.89 0.36
C GLU A 225 6.40 14.35 -0.98
N ARG A 226 7.10 15.50 -1.02
CA ARG A 226 7.65 16.11 -2.24
C ARG A 226 8.67 15.24 -2.98
N PHE A 227 9.18 14.18 -2.36
CA PHE A 227 10.15 13.25 -2.95
C PHE A 227 9.57 11.85 -3.19
N MET A 228 8.29 11.66 -2.84
CA MET A 228 7.62 10.35 -2.83
C MET A 228 6.34 10.35 -3.69
N GLU A 229 6.12 11.40 -4.47
CA GLU A 229 4.85 11.62 -5.20
C GLU A 229 4.42 10.41 -6.02
N CYS A 230 5.37 9.78 -6.73
CA CYS A 230 5.14 8.61 -7.58
C CYS A 230 5.65 7.31 -6.95
N TYR A 231 5.63 7.18 -5.63
CA TYR A 231 5.98 5.96 -4.93
C TYR A 231 4.80 5.45 -4.09
N PRO A 232 3.98 4.52 -4.63
CA PRO A 232 2.77 4.06 -3.95
C PRO A 232 2.98 3.52 -2.52
N PRO A 233 4.05 2.77 -2.17
CA PRO A 233 4.27 2.33 -0.79
C PRO A 233 4.33 3.47 0.23
N TYR A 234 4.80 4.66 -0.15
CA TYR A 234 4.74 5.84 0.72
C TYR A 234 3.29 6.21 1.06
N TRP A 235 2.41 6.28 0.06
CA TRP A 235 0.99 6.62 0.26
C TRP A 235 0.27 5.58 1.11
N TYR A 236 0.62 4.30 0.94
CA TYR A 236 0.14 3.22 1.79
C TYR A 236 0.47 3.47 3.27
N HIS A 237 1.71 3.81 3.60
CA HIS A 237 2.12 4.08 4.98
C HIS A 237 1.49 5.37 5.54
N VAL A 238 1.27 6.39 4.72
CA VAL A 238 0.54 7.61 5.14
C VAL A 238 -0.90 7.25 5.52
N ALA A 239 -1.61 6.52 4.67
CA ALA A 239 -2.99 6.11 4.91
C ALA A 239 -3.11 5.23 6.18
N ARG A 240 -2.23 4.23 6.33
CA ARG A 240 -2.18 3.41 7.56
C ARG A 240 -1.93 4.23 8.82
N THR A 241 -1.05 5.22 8.75
CA THR A 241 -0.76 6.08 9.90
C THR A 241 -1.94 6.99 10.24
N GLN A 242 -2.63 7.54 9.24
CA GLN A 242 -3.87 8.32 9.43
C GLN A 242 -4.98 7.45 10.04
N GLN A 243 -5.17 6.24 9.54
CA GLN A 243 -6.16 5.28 10.05
C GLN A 243 -5.89 4.91 11.51
N ALA A 244 -4.63 4.65 11.87
CA ALA A 244 -4.22 4.38 13.25
C ALA A 244 -4.50 5.57 14.20
N LEU A 245 -4.40 6.81 13.70
CA LEU A 245 -4.77 8.02 14.44
C LEU A 245 -6.28 8.28 14.51
N GLY A 246 -7.10 7.45 13.85
CA GLY A 246 -8.54 7.67 13.71
C GLY A 246 -8.92 8.79 12.75
N GLN A 247 -7.98 9.25 11.90
CA GLN A 247 -8.24 10.24 10.84
C GLN A 247 -8.88 9.56 9.62
N LEU A 248 -10.04 8.93 9.82
CA LEU A 248 -10.61 7.95 8.89
C LEU A 248 -10.93 8.54 7.50
N LEU A 249 -11.52 9.74 7.44
CA LEU A 249 -11.80 10.42 6.17
C LEU A 249 -10.50 10.68 5.37
N ALA A 250 -9.48 11.23 6.04
CA ALA A 250 -8.20 11.49 5.41
C ALA A 250 -7.49 10.20 4.96
N ALA A 251 -7.64 9.11 5.73
CA ALA A 251 -7.12 7.80 5.35
C ALA A 251 -7.85 7.26 4.10
N SER A 252 -9.18 7.37 4.04
CA SER A 252 -9.98 6.97 2.89
C SER A 252 -9.53 7.69 1.61
N ASP A 253 -9.40 9.03 1.66
CA ASP A 253 -8.91 9.85 0.54
C ASP A 253 -7.49 9.44 0.10
N THR A 254 -6.64 9.10 1.07
CA THR A 254 -5.25 8.71 0.80
C THR A 254 -5.17 7.31 0.18
N TYR A 255 -6.04 6.38 0.57
CA TYR A 255 -6.17 5.08 -0.09
C TYR A 255 -6.69 5.20 -1.52
N GLU A 256 -7.64 6.07 -1.78
CA GLU A 256 -8.11 6.34 -3.14
C GLU A 256 -6.99 6.90 -4.01
N ARG A 257 -6.26 7.90 -3.51
CA ARG A 257 -5.07 8.43 -4.20
C ARG A 257 -4.01 7.36 -4.47
N LEU A 258 -3.82 6.44 -3.52
CA LEU A 258 -2.89 5.32 -3.67
C LEU A 258 -3.32 4.42 -4.84
N VAL A 259 -4.60 4.10 -4.95
CA VAL A 259 -5.15 3.24 -6.01
C VAL A 259 -5.02 3.92 -7.37
N ASP A 260 -5.38 5.20 -7.47
CA ASP A 260 -5.23 6.00 -8.69
C ASP A 260 -3.79 6.01 -9.22
N LEU A 261 -2.81 5.98 -8.31
CA LEU A 261 -1.39 6.01 -8.64
C LEU A 261 -0.81 4.60 -8.91
N GLY A 262 -1.24 3.60 -8.14
CA GLY A 262 -0.62 2.28 -8.09
C GLY A 262 -1.27 1.22 -8.99
N ALA A 263 -2.52 1.43 -9.41
CA ALA A 263 -3.26 0.41 -10.16
C ALA A 263 -2.61 0.13 -11.53
N GLY A 264 -2.65 -1.15 -11.95
CA GLY A 264 -2.11 -1.59 -13.23
C GLY A 264 -0.60 -1.81 -13.27
N HIS A 265 0.11 -1.64 -12.14
CA HIS A 265 1.55 -1.90 -12.06
C HIS A 265 1.91 -3.32 -11.65
N PHE A 266 0.98 -4.10 -11.09
CA PHE A 266 1.21 -5.49 -10.73
C PHE A 266 0.12 -6.40 -11.29
N ARG A 267 0.51 -7.61 -11.67
CA ARG A 267 -0.44 -8.69 -11.97
C ARG A 267 -1.20 -9.17 -10.74
N LYS A 268 -0.54 -9.11 -9.57
CA LYS A 268 -1.10 -9.40 -8.25
C LYS A 268 -0.60 -8.33 -7.30
N ASP A 269 -1.51 -7.54 -6.74
CA ASP A 269 -1.17 -6.40 -5.90
C ASP A 269 -1.70 -6.57 -4.48
N ASP A 270 -0.86 -7.15 -3.62
CA ASP A 270 -1.17 -7.34 -2.20
C ASP A 270 -1.32 -5.99 -1.45
N MET A 271 -0.73 -4.90 -1.95
CA MET A 271 -0.81 -3.59 -1.30
C MET A 271 -2.16 -2.95 -1.58
N LEU A 272 -2.59 -2.94 -2.85
CA LEU A 272 -3.87 -2.37 -3.25
C LEU A 272 -5.04 -3.19 -2.74
N ALA A 273 -4.91 -4.52 -2.68
CA ALA A 273 -5.90 -5.38 -2.01
C ALA A 273 -6.09 -4.97 -0.54
N SER A 274 -5.01 -4.84 0.23
CA SER A 274 -5.09 -4.38 1.63
C SER A 274 -5.58 -2.93 1.76
N ALA A 275 -5.17 -2.04 0.86
CA ALA A 275 -5.57 -0.64 0.86
C ALA A 275 -7.08 -0.47 0.64
N LEU A 276 -7.63 -1.13 -0.38
CA LEU A 276 -9.07 -1.08 -0.65
C LEU A 276 -9.88 -1.83 0.40
N ALA A 277 -9.38 -2.93 0.97
CA ALA A 277 -10.04 -3.57 2.11
C ALA A 277 -10.11 -2.63 3.33
N ASN A 278 -9.03 -1.87 3.60
CA ASN A 278 -9.02 -0.84 4.62
C ASN A 278 -9.95 0.34 4.32
N ARG A 279 -10.03 0.76 3.05
CA ARG A 279 -10.98 1.78 2.64
C ARG A 279 -12.41 1.28 2.82
N ALA A 280 -12.73 0.08 2.36
CA ALA A 280 -14.06 -0.52 2.47
C ALA A 280 -14.55 -0.61 3.92
N ILE A 281 -13.68 -0.98 4.88
CA ILE A 281 -14.09 -1.01 6.29
C ILE A 281 -14.28 0.39 6.88
N ILE A 282 -13.47 1.36 6.46
CA ILE A 282 -13.67 2.76 6.86
C ILE A 282 -15.01 3.25 6.33
N GLN A 283 -15.32 2.97 5.07
CA GLN A 283 -16.58 3.32 4.43
C GLN A 283 -17.77 2.66 5.13
N GLU A 284 -17.67 1.37 5.45
CA GLU A 284 -18.69 0.66 6.24
C GLU A 284 -18.90 1.32 7.61
N TYR A 285 -17.81 1.70 8.29
CA TYR A 285 -17.88 2.38 9.59
C TYR A 285 -18.48 3.79 9.51
N LEU A 286 -18.24 4.50 8.42
CA LEU A 286 -18.78 5.84 8.16
C LEU A 286 -20.15 5.81 7.48
N GLU A 287 -20.73 4.61 7.27
CA GLU A 287 -22.00 4.40 6.58
C GLU A 287 -22.02 4.96 5.15
N GLU A 288 -20.87 4.94 4.47
CA GLU A 288 -20.76 5.32 3.06
C GLU A 288 -21.32 4.22 2.15
N PRO A 289 -22.09 4.58 1.11
CA PRO A 289 -22.80 3.61 0.27
C PRO A 289 -21.88 2.72 -0.58
N ASP A 290 -20.65 3.15 -0.84
CA ASP A 290 -19.71 2.46 -1.73
C ASP A 290 -18.93 1.33 -1.05
N ALA A 291 -19.11 1.10 0.25
CA ALA A 291 -18.30 0.12 1.02
C ALA A 291 -18.25 -1.27 0.37
N ALA A 292 -19.41 -1.83 -0.01
CA ALA A 292 -19.48 -3.15 -0.66
C ALA A 292 -18.82 -3.15 -2.05
N LYS A 293 -18.95 -2.06 -2.82
CA LYS A 293 -18.29 -1.93 -4.13
C LYS A 293 -16.77 -1.93 -3.97
N THR A 294 -16.26 -1.12 -3.05
CA THR A 294 -14.82 -1.05 -2.72
C THR A 294 -14.29 -2.40 -2.23
N ALA A 295 -15.06 -3.16 -1.45
CA ALA A 295 -14.70 -4.51 -1.03
C ALA A 295 -14.54 -5.49 -2.20
N ARG A 296 -15.46 -5.46 -3.19
CA ARG A 296 -15.33 -6.28 -4.40
C ARG A 296 -14.10 -5.90 -5.22
N GLU A 297 -13.83 -4.59 -5.35
CA GLU A 297 -12.64 -4.11 -6.06
C GLU A 297 -11.35 -4.58 -5.37
N ALA A 298 -11.28 -4.53 -4.04
CA ALA A 298 -10.15 -5.06 -3.28
C ALA A 298 -9.85 -6.53 -3.60
N LEU A 299 -10.89 -7.36 -3.69
CA LEU A 299 -10.81 -8.79 -3.99
C LEU A 299 -10.33 -9.11 -5.42
N GLN A 300 -10.25 -8.12 -6.32
CA GLN A 300 -9.73 -8.28 -7.68
C GLN A 300 -8.21 -8.09 -7.75
N PHE A 301 -7.60 -7.34 -6.81
CA PHE A 301 -6.17 -7.03 -6.85
C PHE A 301 -5.29 -8.20 -6.41
N SER A 302 -5.71 -8.96 -5.41
CA SER A 302 -5.00 -10.16 -4.96
C SER A 302 -5.91 -11.09 -4.19
N THR A 303 -5.76 -12.40 -4.45
CA THR A 303 -6.39 -13.46 -3.64
C THR A 303 -5.48 -13.95 -2.51
N GLY A 304 -4.22 -13.49 -2.47
CA GLY A 304 -3.20 -13.98 -1.54
C GLY A 304 -3.16 -13.29 -0.18
N VAL A 305 -4.00 -12.28 0.05
CA VAL A 305 -4.04 -11.50 1.28
C VAL A 305 -5.24 -11.93 2.13
N TRP A 306 -5.00 -12.91 3.00
CA TRP A 306 -6.07 -13.52 3.79
C TRP A 306 -6.83 -12.51 4.66
N GLU A 307 -6.16 -11.51 5.23
CA GLU A 307 -6.79 -10.42 6.00
C GLU A 307 -7.73 -9.58 5.15
N ALA A 308 -7.31 -9.24 3.92
CA ALA A 308 -8.14 -8.48 3.00
C ALA A 308 -9.37 -9.29 2.60
N ASN A 309 -9.20 -10.58 2.33
CA ASN A 309 -10.29 -11.50 2.01
C ASN A 309 -11.33 -11.56 3.13
N LEU A 310 -10.91 -11.77 4.38
CA LEU A 310 -11.83 -11.84 5.53
C LEU A 310 -12.52 -10.50 5.81
N MET A 311 -11.81 -9.38 5.61
CA MET A 311 -12.36 -8.05 5.83
C MET A 311 -13.36 -7.64 4.76
N CYS A 312 -13.08 -7.97 3.50
CA CYS A 312 -14.05 -7.79 2.43
C CYS A 312 -15.27 -8.69 2.65
N ALA A 313 -15.08 -9.94 3.08
CA ALA A 313 -16.19 -10.83 3.40
C ALA A 313 -17.11 -10.23 4.48
N TYR A 314 -16.54 -9.63 5.52
CA TYR A 314 -17.32 -8.93 6.54
C TYR A 314 -18.15 -7.78 5.94
N VAL A 315 -17.54 -6.89 5.16
CA VAL A 315 -18.25 -5.77 4.53
C VAL A 315 -19.36 -6.28 3.59
N LEU A 316 -19.08 -7.30 2.78
CA LEU A 316 -20.07 -7.89 1.87
C LEU A 316 -21.26 -8.49 2.63
N LEU A 317 -21.00 -9.21 3.73
CA LEU A 317 -22.03 -9.77 4.59
C LEU A 317 -22.94 -8.69 5.19
N ARG A 318 -22.37 -7.57 5.64
CA ARG A 318 -23.13 -6.42 6.19
C ARG A 318 -24.11 -5.83 5.19
N HIS A 319 -23.80 -5.96 3.90
CA HIS A 319 -24.64 -5.51 2.78
C HIS A 319 -25.54 -6.63 2.21
N GLY A 320 -25.63 -7.78 2.90
CA GLY A 320 -26.49 -8.90 2.51
C GLY A 320 -25.96 -9.75 1.34
N LEU A 321 -24.70 -9.54 0.93
CA LEU A 321 -24.06 -10.23 -0.18
C LEU A 321 -23.38 -11.52 0.32
N ARG A 322 -24.19 -12.45 0.83
CA ARG A 322 -23.72 -13.65 1.52
C ARG A 322 -22.85 -14.56 0.63
N ASP A 323 -23.27 -14.80 -0.60
CA ASP A 323 -22.54 -15.69 -1.52
C ASP A 323 -21.14 -15.13 -1.86
N GLU A 324 -21.04 -13.81 -2.05
CA GLU A 324 -19.76 -13.14 -2.30
C GLU A 324 -18.85 -13.15 -1.05
N ALA A 325 -19.45 -13.01 0.14
CA ALA A 325 -18.72 -13.11 1.40
C ALA A 325 -18.18 -14.52 1.64
N GLU A 326 -18.97 -15.55 1.33
CA GLU A 326 -18.54 -16.94 1.40
C GLU A 326 -17.39 -17.24 0.42
N ASP A 327 -17.51 -16.83 -0.85
CA ASP A 327 -16.44 -16.97 -1.84
C ASP A 327 -15.13 -16.32 -1.35
N ALA A 328 -15.21 -15.11 -0.80
CA ALA A 328 -14.04 -14.42 -0.27
C ALA A 328 -13.34 -15.21 0.86
N ILE A 329 -14.09 -15.90 1.73
CA ILE A 329 -13.52 -16.75 2.78
C ILE A 329 -12.95 -18.05 2.21
N LEU A 330 -13.66 -18.68 1.26
CA LEU A 330 -13.23 -19.94 0.63
C LEU A 330 -11.90 -19.78 -0.11
N ARG A 331 -11.64 -18.62 -0.72
CA ARG A 331 -10.33 -18.29 -1.32
C ARG A 331 -9.16 -18.51 -0.37
N ASN A 332 -9.35 -18.30 0.93
CA ASN A 332 -8.30 -18.58 1.91
C ASN A 332 -8.13 -20.08 2.16
N LEU A 333 -9.25 -20.80 2.33
CA LEU A 333 -9.27 -22.22 2.67
C LEU A 333 -8.72 -23.07 1.53
N ASP A 334 -9.08 -22.77 0.28
CA ASP A 334 -8.67 -23.53 -0.90
C ASP A 334 -7.14 -23.56 -1.12
N VAL A 335 -6.42 -22.56 -0.61
CA VAL A 335 -4.96 -22.45 -0.72
C VAL A 335 -4.23 -22.51 0.63
N GLY A 336 -4.93 -22.89 1.71
CA GLY A 336 -4.36 -23.07 3.04
C GLY A 336 -3.79 -21.79 3.66
N LEU A 337 -4.47 -20.66 3.47
CA LEU A 337 -4.12 -19.38 4.08
C LEU A 337 -4.89 -19.19 5.40
N GLU A 338 -4.17 -19.31 6.52
CA GLU A 338 -4.73 -19.05 7.86
C GLU A 338 -6.05 -19.82 8.10
N GLU A 339 -5.99 -21.14 7.86
CA GLU A 339 -7.13 -22.06 7.85
C GLU A 339 -8.01 -21.95 9.11
N ASP A 340 -7.41 -21.96 10.30
CA ASP A 340 -8.15 -21.86 11.57
C ASP A 340 -9.04 -20.61 11.62
N ARG A 341 -8.50 -19.45 11.21
CA ARG A 341 -9.21 -18.17 11.24
C ARG A 341 -10.28 -18.10 10.16
N SER A 342 -9.96 -18.61 8.97
CA SER A 342 -10.89 -18.65 7.85
C SER A 342 -12.05 -19.62 8.09
N LEU A 343 -11.82 -20.74 8.77
CA LEU A 343 -12.87 -21.66 9.23
C LEU A 343 -13.80 -21.00 10.24
N VAL A 344 -13.24 -20.29 11.24
CA VAL A 344 -14.06 -19.54 12.21
C VAL A 344 -14.92 -18.48 11.51
N ALA A 345 -14.36 -17.76 10.53
CA ALA A 345 -15.10 -16.78 9.75
C ALA A 345 -16.21 -17.44 8.92
N LEU A 346 -15.93 -18.57 8.26
CA LEU A 346 -16.92 -19.32 7.49
C LEU A 346 -18.07 -19.79 8.38
N LEU A 347 -17.76 -20.35 9.56
CA LEU A 347 -18.77 -20.77 10.53
C LEU A 347 -19.64 -19.60 11.00
N SER A 348 -19.10 -18.38 11.09
CA SER A 348 -19.88 -17.20 11.49
C SER A 348 -20.87 -16.69 10.44
N LEU A 349 -20.80 -17.19 9.19
CA LEU A 349 -21.78 -16.89 8.15
C LEU A 349 -23.10 -17.65 8.35
N TYR A 350 -23.10 -18.75 9.11
CA TYR A 350 -24.20 -19.69 9.30
C TYR A 350 -24.70 -19.70 10.74
#